data_AF-A0A7Z9XKI4-F1
#
_entry.id   AF-A0A7Z9XKI4-F1
#
_cell.length_a   1.000
_cell.length_b   1.000
_cell.length_c   1.000
_cell.angle_alpha   90.00
_cell.angle_beta   90.00
_cell.angle_gamma   90.00
#
_symmetry.space_group_name_H-M   'P 1'
#
loop_
_entity.id
_entity.type
_entity.pdbx_description
1 polymer ?
#
loop_
_entity_poly.entity_id
_entity_poly.type
_entity_poly.pdbx_seq_one_letter_code
_entity_poly.pdbx_strand_id
1 'polypeptide(L)'
;MTTNHAPTLTQLRELSAELGRQLDAHHLTIALAESCTGGLLASILTDIPGSSHYVMGGVVSYSNDAKMKVLGVRAETLEAHGAVSPETALEMARGARALFQTDLAMAITGIAGPGGDSPEKPVGLVYLHLAAAEVDWGEMHVWPHDRIGNKQATAAAALRLALRYVKERTVWVDPKPPSPAEPPTVLVEASWRNGAWRIEAVWLGGQRKQVVGMGRQQRTPEGIWIMTVEFGDGGRAELEADVDAGAWRLRRHWPARRYA
;
A
#
# COMPACT_ATOMS: atom_id res chain seq x y z
N MET A 1 28.87 21.90 -15.04
CA MET A 1 27.90 21.99 -16.15
C MET A 1 26.89 20.87 -15.98
N THR A 2 25.80 21.10 -15.24
CA THR A 2 24.69 20.15 -15.16
C THR A 2 23.85 20.36 -16.42
N THR A 3 23.83 19.36 -17.30
CA THR A 3 23.11 19.44 -18.57
C THR A 3 21.62 19.57 -18.32
N ASN A 4 21.01 20.65 -18.83
CA ASN A 4 19.60 21.00 -18.68
C ASN A 4 18.70 20.16 -19.61
N HIS A 5 19.04 18.88 -19.81
CA HIS A 5 18.34 17.98 -20.72
C HIS A 5 17.36 17.12 -19.94
N ALA A 6 16.18 16.91 -20.53
CA ALA A 6 15.21 15.99 -19.99
C ALA A 6 15.81 14.57 -19.88
N PRO A 7 15.39 13.77 -18.87
CA PRO A 7 15.84 12.39 -18.73
C PRO A 7 15.55 11.57 -19.99
N THR A 8 16.52 10.78 -20.42
CA THR A 8 16.36 9.86 -21.55
C THR A 8 15.52 8.64 -21.15
N LEU A 9 14.97 7.93 -22.14
CA LEU A 9 14.26 6.67 -21.90
C LEU A 9 15.15 5.61 -21.22
N THR A 10 16.46 5.61 -21.52
CA THR A 10 17.43 4.74 -20.85
C THR A 10 17.49 5.03 -19.35
N GLN A 11 17.61 6.30 -18.97
CA GLN A 11 17.63 6.71 -17.56
C GLN A 11 16.30 6.38 -16.85
N LEU A 12 15.17 6.51 -17.54
CA LEU A 12 13.87 6.10 -17.01
C LEU A 12 13.77 4.59 -16.78
N ARG A 13 14.30 3.79 -17.71
CA ARG A 13 14.35 2.33 -17.56
C ARG A 13 15.26 1.91 -16.41
N GLU A 14 16.40 2.56 -16.23
CA GLU A 14 17.30 2.31 -15.09
C GLU A 14 16.61 2.61 -13.75
N LEU A 15 15.93 3.76 -13.63
CA LEU A 15 15.14 4.12 -12.45
C LEU A 15 13.98 3.13 -12.22
N SER A 16 13.30 2.71 -13.28
CA SER A 16 12.20 1.75 -13.21
C SER A 16 12.68 0.37 -12.76
N ALA A 17 13.85 -0.09 -13.26
CA ALA A 17 14.46 -1.34 -12.85
C ALA A 17 14.89 -1.31 -11.38
N GLU A 18 15.45 -0.19 -10.91
CA GLU A 18 15.77 -0.02 -9.49
C GLU A 18 14.51 -0.01 -8.62
N LEU A 19 13.47 0.74 -9.01
CA LEU A 19 12.22 0.73 -8.26
C LEU A 19 11.58 -0.66 -8.23
N GLY A 20 11.56 -1.35 -9.36
CA GLY A 20 11.04 -2.72 -9.44
C GLY A 20 11.75 -3.68 -8.50
N ARG A 21 13.09 -3.64 -8.44
CA ARG A 21 13.87 -4.45 -7.48
C ARG A 21 13.52 -4.12 -6.03
N GLN A 22 13.39 -2.85 -5.69
CA GLN A 22 13.07 -2.42 -4.33
C GLN A 22 11.65 -2.83 -3.92
N LEU A 23 10.67 -2.63 -4.81
CA LEU A 23 9.29 -3.04 -4.57
C LEU A 23 9.17 -4.57 -4.40
N ASP A 24 9.78 -5.34 -5.29
CA ASP A 24 9.76 -6.81 -5.25
C ASP A 24 10.45 -7.34 -3.98
N ALA A 25 11.62 -6.80 -3.62
CA ALA A 25 12.36 -7.19 -2.42
C ALA A 25 11.60 -6.90 -1.10
N HIS A 26 10.74 -5.88 -1.10
CA HIS A 26 9.91 -5.51 0.05
C HIS A 26 8.47 -6.03 -0.05
N HIS A 27 8.13 -6.81 -1.08
CA HIS A 27 6.77 -7.28 -1.38
C HIS A 27 5.73 -6.16 -1.41
N LEU A 28 6.10 -5.01 -1.95
CA LEU A 28 5.22 -3.86 -2.09
C LEU A 28 4.62 -3.79 -3.49
N THR A 29 3.35 -3.45 -3.54
CA THR A 29 2.59 -3.24 -4.77
C THR A 29 2.32 -1.75 -5.01
N ILE A 30 2.32 -1.35 -6.28
CA ILE A 30 2.08 0.01 -6.75
C ILE A 30 0.95 0.07 -7.77
N ALA A 31 0.08 1.07 -7.62
CA ALA A 31 -0.89 1.49 -8.62
C ALA A 31 -0.61 2.90 -9.12
N LEU A 32 -1.11 3.24 -10.31
CA LEU A 32 -0.79 4.51 -10.98
C LEU A 32 -2.05 5.30 -11.33
N ALA A 33 -2.01 6.62 -11.13
CA ALA A 33 -3.00 7.58 -11.62
C ALA A 33 -2.31 8.64 -12.48
N GLU A 34 -2.41 8.52 -13.79
CA GLU A 34 -1.71 9.40 -14.73
C GLU A 34 -2.67 10.38 -15.42
N SER A 35 -2.25 11.64 -15.54
CA SER A 35 -2.92 12.63 -16.41
C SER A 35 -1.96 13.08 -17.52
N CYS A 36 -1.10 14.07 -17.26
CA CYS A 36 -0.25 14.68 -18.30
C CYS A 36 0.83 13.76 -18.89
N THR A 37 1.22 12.69 -18.18
CA THR A 37 2.16 11.66 -18.65
C THR A 37 1.51 10.64 -19.59
N GLY A 38 0.17 10.51 -19.56
CA GLY A 38 -0.58 9.73 -20.54
C GLY A 38 -0.18 8.25 -20.64
N GLY A 39 0.17 7.61 -19.52
CA GLY A 39 0.58 6.20 -19.49
C GLY A 39 2.09 5.98 -19.57
N LEU A 40 2.90 7.05 -19.62
CA LEU A 40 4.36 6.91 -19.71
C LEU A 40 4.94 6.22 -18.48
N LEU A 41 4.45 6.55 -17.27
CA LEU A 41 4.97 5.94 -16.04
C LEU A 41 4.60 4.44 -15.99
N ALA A 42 3.37 4.09 -16.37
CA ALA A 42 2.96 2.70 -16.52
C ALA A 42 3.86 1.97 -17.53
N SER A 43 4.03 2.53 -18.72
CA SER A 43 4.83 1.93 -19.80
C SER A 43 6.26 1.61 -19.36
N ILE A 44 6.97 2.55 -18.75
CA ILE A 44 8.37 2.34 -18.34
C ILE A 44 8.51 1.37 -17.17
N LEU A 45 7.50 1.29 -16.27
CA LEU A 45 7.49 0.30 -15.20
C LEU A 45 7.20 -1.11 -15.74
N THR A 46 6.29 -1.23 -16.70
CA THR A 46 5.95 -2.52 -17.32
C THR A 46 6.98 -3.01 -18.35
N ASP A 47 7.87 -2.13 -18.81
CA ASP A 47 9.05 -2.52 -19.62
C ASP A 47 10.02 -3.43 -18.84
N ILE A 48 9.94 -3.45 -17.50
CA ILE A 48 10.78 -4.28 -16.64
C ILE A 48 10.19 -5.69 -16.53
N PRO A 49 10.94 -6.76 -16.90
CA PRO A 49 10.51 -8.13 -16.69
C PRO A 49 10.19 -8.42 -15.21
N GLY A 50 9.09 -9.13 -14.96
CA GLY A 50 8.62 -9.41 -13.59
C GLY A 50 7.76 -8.31 -12.97
N SER A 51 7.51 -7.20 -13.69
CA SER A 51 6.68 -6.09 -13.22
C SER A 51 5.27 -6.48 -12.76
N SER A 52 4.74 -7.62 -13.22
CA SER A 52 3.47 -8.19 -12.75
C SER A 52 3.45 -8.53 -11.26
N HIS A 53 4.59 -8.65 -10.59
CA HIS A 53 4.64 -8.89 -9.15
C HIS A 53 4.29 -7.65 -8.32
N TYR A 54 4.57 -6.44 -8.84
CA TYR A 54 4.43 -5.20 -8.08
C TYR A 54 3.56 -4.14 -8.75
N VAL A 55 3.37 -4.13 -10.07
CA VAL A 55 2.47 -3.18 -10.75
C VAL A 55 1.08 -3.77 -10.88
N MET A 56 0.12 -3.30 -10.08
CA MET A 56 -1.24 -3.87 -10.07
C MET A 56 -2.18 -3.25 -11.08
N GLY A 57 -1.89 -2.04 -11.54
CA GLY A 57 -2.68 -1.38 -12.56
C GLY A 57 -2.47 0.13 -12.59
N GLY A 58 -3.12 0.76 -13.56
CA GLY A 58 -3.08 2.20 -13.68
C GLY A 58 -4.29 2.76 -14.40
N VAL A 59 -4.64 4.00 -14.06
CA VAL A 59 -5.70 4.76 -14.71
C VAL A 59 -5.08 5.99 -15.36
N VAL A 60 -5.31 6.16 -16.66
CA VAL A 60 -5.03 7.43 -17.34
C VAL A 60 -6.29 8.30 -17.26
N SER A 61 -6.42 9.10 -16.19
CA SER A 61 -7.57 9.96 -15.92
C SER A 61 -7.36 11.38 -16.47
N TYR A 62 -7.31 11.53 -17.79
CA TYR A 62 -6.98 12.81 -18.44
C TYR A 62 -8.05 13.89 -18.19
N SER A 63 -9.33 13.56 -18.30
CA SER A 63 -10.45 14.50 -18.06
C SER A 63 -10.84 14.58 -16.59
N ASN A 64 -11.49 15.68 -16.20
CA ASN A 64 -12.10 15.83 -14.86
C ASN A 64 -13.13 14.73 -14.61
N ASP A 65 -13.96 14.42 -15.61
CA ASP A 65 -14.91 13.31 -15.56
C ASP A 65 -14.26 11.97 -15.24
N ALA A 66 -13.11 11.65 -15.85
CA ALA A 66 -12.39 10.42 -15.57
C ALA A 66 -11.81 10.41 -14.15
N LYS A 67 -11.29 11.55 -13.69
CA LYS A 67 -10.80 11.71 -12.31
C LYS A 67 -11.92 11.44 -11.29
N MET A 68 -13.11 12.00 -11.51
CA MET A 68 -14.25 11.79 -10.62
C MET A 68 -14.78 10.36 -10.69
N LYS A 69 -15.10 9.87 -11.90
CA LYS A 69 -15.79 8.58 -12.08
C LYS A 69 -14.93 7.37 -11.72
N VAL A 70 -13.63 7.41 -12.00
CA VAL A 70 -12.74 6.25 -11.85
C VAL A 70 -11.92 6.33 -10.57
N LEU A 71 -11.43 7.52 -10.21
CA LEU A 71 -10.56 7.71 -9.05
C LEU A 71 -11.27 8.34 -7.85
N GLY A 72 -12.56 8.70 -7.96
CA GLY A 72 -13.32 9.27 -6.85
C GLY A 72 -12.86 10.67 -6.44
N VAL A 73 -12.18 11.40 -7.33
CA VAL A 73 -11.87 12.83 -7.09
C VAL A 73 -13.18 13.58 -6.92
N ARG A 74 -13.25 14.46 -5.93
CA ARG A 74 -14.47 15.21 -5.61
C ARG A 74 -14.67 16.36 -6.59
N ALA A 75 -15.93 16.62 -6.94
CA ALA A 75 -16.28 17.75 -7.78
C ALA A 75 -15.84 19.07 -7.13
N GLU A 76 -16.05 19.19 -5.82
CA GLU A 76 -15.71 20.37 -5.01
C GLU A 76 -14.20 20.66 -5.05
N THR A 77 -13.36 19.62 -5.06
CA THR A 77 -11.91 19.77 -5.18
C THR A 77 -11.52 20.33 -6.54
N LEU A 78 -12.13 19.84 -7.61
CA LEU A 78 -11.88 20.32 -8.97
C LEU A 78 -12.41 21.74 -9.19
N GLU A 79 -13.53 22.10 -8.59
CA GLU A 79 -14.09 23.46 -8.64
C GLU A 79 -13.22 24.47 -7.89
N ALA A 80 -12.78 24.13 -6.68
CA ALA A 80 -12.02 25.05 -5.82
C ALA A 80 -10.55 25.18 -6.23
N HIS A 81 -9.89 24.09 -6.64
CA HIS A 81 -8.44 24.06 -6.85
C HIS A 81 -8.03 23.80 -8.32
N GLY A 82 -8.95 23.26 -9.11
CA GLY A 82 -8.69 22.82 -10.48
C GLY A 82 -7.96 21.48 -10.56
N ALA A 83 -7.91 20.90 -11.77
CA ALA A 83 -7.32 19.58 -11.99
C ALA A 83 -5.80 19.52 -11.76
N VAL A 84 -5.11 20.65 -11.89
CA VAL A 84 -3.67 20.78 -11.65
C VAL A 84 -3.49 21.48 -10.31
N SER A 85 -3.49 20.66 -9.24
CA SER A 85 -3.39 21.10 -7.85
C SER A 85 -2.88 19.93 -6.97
N PRO A 86 -2.31 20.22 -5.78
CA PRO A 86 -1.89 19.18 -4.84
C PRO A 86 -3.08 18.37 -4.29
N GLU A 87 -4.24 18.99 -4.11
CA GLU A 87 -5.47 18.34 -3.62
C GLU A 87 -6.00 17.32 -4.62
N THR A 88 -6.06 17.69 -5.91
CA THR A 88 -6.44 16.75 -6.96
C THR A 88 -5.45 15.60 -7.05
N ALA A 89 -4.14 15.87 -6.95
CA ALA A 89 -3.13 14.82 -6.98
C ALA A 89 -3.28 13.83 -5.80
N LEU A 90 -3.53 14.34 -4.58
CA LEU A 90 -3.79 13.52 -3.40
C LEU A 90 -5.02 12.61 -3.57
N GLU A 91 -6.14 13.18 -4.02
CA GLU A 91 -7.38 12.41 -4.23
C GLU A 91 -7.20 11.36 -5.34
N MET A 92 -6.51 11.69 -6.43
CA MET A 92 -6.13 10.73 -7.47
C MET A 92 -5.29 9.57 -6.92
N ALA A 93 -4.32 9.86 -6.05
CA ALA A 93 -3.44 8.83 -5.48
C ALA A 93 -4.20 7.88 -4.56
N ARG A 94 -4.97 8.44 -3.62
CA ARG A 94 -5.82 7.65 -2.71
C ARG A 94 -6.87 6.84 -3.48
N GLY A 95 -7.47 7.43 -4.51
CA GLY A 95 -8.39 6.77 -5.41
C GLY A 95 -7.80 5.55 -6.11
N ALA A 96 -6.60 5.71 -6.70
CA ALA A 96 -5.90 4.59 -7.34
C ALA A 96 -5.52 3.51 -6.34
N ARG A 97 -5.00 3.88 -5.16
CA ARG A 97 -4.66 2.93 -4.10
C ARG A 97 -5.86 2.10 -3.67
N ALA A 98 -7.02 2.74 -3.47
CA ALA A 98 -8.25 2.07 -3.10
C ALA A 98 -8.80 1.17 -4.23
N LEU A 99 -8.78 1.66 -5.47
CA LEU A 99 -9.29 0.95 -6.65
C LEU A 99 -8.55 -0.36 -6.91
N PHE A 100 -7.22 -0.34 -6.81
CA PHE A 100 -6.37 -1.50 -7.09
C PHE A 100 -5.91 -2.25 -5.83
N GLN A 101 -6.29 -1.79 -4.64
CA GLN A 101 -5.94 -2.39 -3.35
C GLN A 101 -4.42 -2.59 -3.18
N THR A 102 -3.64 -1.55 -3.48
CA THR A 102 -2.17 -1.61 -3.43
C THR A 102 -1.56 -1.02 -2.17
N ASP A 103 -0.29 -1.36 -1.92
CA ASP A 103 0.47 -0.80 -0.79
C ASP A 103 0.70 0.71 -0.98
N LEU A 104 1.13 1.10 -2.19
CA LEU A 104 1.31 2.49 -2.59
C LEU A 104 0.57 2.81 -3.89
N ALA A 105 0.28 4.09 -4.10
CA ALA A 105 -0.15 4.59 -5.40
C ALA A 105 0.52 5.92 -5.74
N MET A 106 0.84 6.10 -7.03
CA MET A 106 1.47 7.31 -7.53
C MET A 106 0.52 8.06 -8.46
N ALA A 107 0.18 9.30 -8.10
CA ALA A 107 -0.60 10.19 -8.95
C ALA A 107 0.23 11.30 -9.59
N ILE A 108 -0.14 11.66 -10.82
CA ILE A 108 0.47 12.70 -11.63
C ILE A 108 -0.62 13.56 -12.26
N THR A 109 -0.62 14.86 -11.96
CA THR A 109 -1.44 15.86 -12.67
C THR A 109 -0.65 17.14 -12.96
N GLY A 110 -0.81 17.71 -14.16
CA GLY A 110 0.04 18.82 -14.57
C GLY A 110 -0.19 19.30 -16.00
N ILE A 111 0.64 20.25 -16.43
CA ILE A 111 0.57 20.93 -17.72
C ILE A 111 1.86 20.61 -18.48
N ALA A 112 1.83 19.61 -19.35
CA ALA A 112 3.02 19.26 -20.14
C ALA A 112 3.36 20.32 -21.22
N GLY A 113 2.42 21.20 -21.59
CA GLY A 113 2.59 22.19 -22.66
C GLY A 113 2.23 21.66 -24.05
N PRO A 114 2.35 22.46 -25.13
CA PRO A 114 2.80 23.85 -25.12
C PRO A 114 1.71 24.85 -24.70
N GLY A 115 0.45 24.42 -24.57
CA GLY A 115 -0.67 25.27 -24.12
C GLY A 115 -1.09 25.00 -22.68
N GLY A 116 -2.05 25.80 -22.20
CA GLY A 116 -2.56 25.74 -20.83
C GLY A 116 -1.78 26.59 -19.83
N ASP A 117 -0.87 27.44 -20.34
CA ASP A 117 -0.08 28.37 -19.53
C ASP A 117 -0.95 29.46 -18.91
N SER A 118 -0.68 29.80 -17.66
CA SER A 118 -1.13 31.03 -17.02
C SER A 118 -0.02 31.53 -16.07
N PRO A 119 -0.04 32.81 -15.68
CA PRO A 119 0.94 33.33 -14.70
C PRO A 119 1.01 32.52 -13.41
N GLU A 120 -0.09 31.89 -13.02
CA GLU A 120 -0.21 31.07 -11.81
C GLU A 120 0.07 29.57 -12.05
N LYS A 121 -0.11 29.09 -13.29
CA LYS A 121 0.02 27.68 -13.67
C LYS A 121 0.83 27.55 -14.97
N PRO A 122 2.16 27.70 -14.89
CA PRO A 122 3.00 27.70 -16.08
C PRO A 122 3.07 26.33 -16.77
N VAL A 123 3.40 26.32 -18.06
CA VAL A 123 3.81 25.09 -18.73
C VAL A 123 4.97 24.45 -17.98
N GLY A 124 4.92 23.12 -17.83
CA GLY A 124 5.88 22.36 -17.04
C GLY A 124 5.45 22.17 -15.58
N LEU A 125 4.44 22.89 -15.08
CA LEU A 125 3.91 22.69 -13.73
C LEU A 125 3.29 21.29 -13.59
N VAL A 126 3.75 20.52 -12.62
CA VAL A 126 3.23 19.20 -12.28
C VAL A 126 3.18 19.00 -10.77
N TYR A 127 2.09 18.41 -10.31
CA TYR A 127 1.93 17.87 -8.96
C TYR A 127 2.03 16.36 -9.00
N LEU A 128 2.85 15.82 -8.10
CA LEU A 128 2.99 14.40 -7.81
C LEU A 128 2.38 14.13 -6.44
N HIS A 129 1.76 12.97 -6.26
CA HIS A 129 1.33 12.53 -4.94
C HIS A 129 1.44 11.02 -4.74
N LEU A 130 2.22 10.60 -3.75
CA LEU A 130 2.36 9.22 -3.33
C LEU A 130 1.47 8.99 -2.12
N ALA A 131 0.49 8.09 -2.25
CA ALA A 131 -0.33 7.64 -1.13
C ALA A 131 0.11 6.25 -0.72
N ALA A 132 0.34 6.04 0.58
CA ALA A 132 0.61 4.76 1.22
C ALA A 132 -0.28 4.58 2.46
N ALA A 133 -0.11 3.50 3.23
CA ALA A 133 -0.91 3.29 4.44
C ALA A 133 -0.59 4.31 5.54
N GLU A 134 0.68 4.70 5.64
CA GLU A 134 1.25 5.47 6.72
C GLU A 134 1.52 6.94 6.36
N VAL A 135 1.61 7.26 5.07
CA VAL A 135 1.98 8.60 4.60
C VAL A 135 1.29 8.97 3.29
N ASP A 136 1.15 10.28 3.13
CA ASP A 136 0.76 10.96 1.89
C ASP A 136 1.86 11.98 1.57
N TRP A 137 2.62 11.77 0.49
CA TRP A 137 3.74 12.62 0.10
C TRP A 137 3.45 13.35 -1.22
N GLY A 138 3.34 14.67 -1.15
CA GLY A 138 3.16 15.53 -2.32
C GLY A 138 4.45 16.25 -2.73
N GLU A 139 4.68 16.37 -4.03
CA GLU A 139 5.72 17.24 -4.59
C GLU A 139 5.15 18.13 -5.70
N MET A 140 5.70 19.34 -5.83
CA MET A 140 5.42 20.26 -6.93
C MET A 140 6.69 20.51 -7.72
N HIS A 141 6.60 20.46 -9.04
CA HIS A 141 7.71 20.68 -9.95
C HIS A 141 7.30 21.61 -11.09
N VAL A 142 8.26 22.36 -11.63
CA VAL A 142 8.09 23.14 -12.87
C VAL A 142 9.26 22.83 -13.78
N TRP A 143 8.99 22.15 -14.90
CA TRP A 143 10.01 21.68 -15.83
C TRP A 143 10.19 22.64 -17.02
N PRO A 144 11.42 23.07 -17.34
CA PRO A 144 11.69 23.99 -18.45
C PRO A 144 11.97 23.23 -19.76
N HIS A 145 11.16 22.23 -20.10
CA HIS A 145 11.33 21.44 -21.33
C HIS A 145 10.11 21.53 -22.25
N ASP A 146 10.22 20.92 -23.42
CA ASP A 146 9.06 20.69 -24.30
C ASP A 146 8.09 19.66 -23.70
N ARG A 147 6.98 19.40 -24.40
CA ARG A 147 5.97 18.43 -23.93
C ARG A 147 6.57 17.05 -23.61
N ILE A 148 7.49 16.56 -24.43
CA ILE A 148 8.06 15.21 -24.25
C ILE A 148 9.01 15.23 -23.05
N GLY A 149 9.89 16.23 -23.00
CA GLY A 149 10.84 16.40 -21.90
C GLY A 149 10.17 16.62 -20.55
N ASN A 150 9.07 17.38 -20.50
CA ASN A 150 8.28 17.58 -19.29
C ASN A 150 7.68 16.25 -18.80
N LYS A 151 7.13 15.45 -19.71
CA LYS A 151 6.62 14.11 -19.36
C LYS A 151 7.73 13.19 -18.83
N GLN A 152 8.90 13.20 -19.45
CA GLN A 152 10.04 12.39 -19.03
C GLN A 152 10.59 12.84 -17.66
N ALA A 153 10.74 14.15 -17.44
CA ALA A 153 11.17 14.70 -16.15
C ALA A 153 10.18 14.35 -15.03
N THR A 154 8.88 14.47 -15.31
CA THR A 154 7.81 14.07 -14.39
C THR A 154 7.87 12.58 -14.06
N ALA A 155 8.00 11.71 -15.06
CA ALA A 155 8.10 10.27 -14.82
C ALA A 155 9.34 9.93 -13.97
N ALA A 156 10.48 10.57 -14.25
CA ALA A 156 11.68 10.40 -13.44
C ALA A 156 11.49 10.87 -11.99
N ALA A 157 10.82 12.00 -11.78
CA ALA A 157 10.52 12.52 -10.44
C ALA A 157 9.57 11.59 -9.67
N ALA A 158 8.53 11.08 -10.33
CA ALA A 158 7.62 10.09 -9.75
C ALA A 158 8.35 8.80 -9.31
N LEU A 159 9.23 8.26 -10.17
CA LEU A 159 10.06 7.10 -9.83
C LEU A 159 10.98 7.37 -8.63
N ARG A 160 11.60 8.57 -8.59
CA ARG A 160 12.47 8.96 -7.47
C ARG A 160 11.71 9.14 -6.16
N LEU A 161 10.50 9.71 -6.21
CA LEU A 161 9.63 9.86 -5.05
C LEU A 161 9.24 8.48 -4.48
N ALA A 162 8.83 7.55 -5.33
CA ALA A 162 8.53 6.17 -4.93
C ALA A 162 9.77 5.45 -4.38
N LEU A 163 10.94 5.59 -5.02
CA LEU A 163 12.19 5.04 -4.53
C LEU A 163 12.59 5.59 -3.16
N ARG A 164 12.43 6.91 -2.97
CA ARG A 164 12.71 7.56 -1.69
C ARG A 164 11.79 7.01 -0.60
N TYR A 165 10.50 6.87 -0.90
CA TYR A 165 9.53 6.27 0.03
C TYR A 165 9.94 4.85 0.43
N VAL A 166 10.25 3.97 -0.53
CA VAL A 166 10.64 2.59 -0.22
C VAL A 166 11.92 2.58 0.63
N LYS A 167 12.93 3.40 0.30
CA LYS A 167 14.19 3.48 1.05
C LYS A 167 14.05 4.06 2.46
N GLU A 168 13.25 5.11 2.63
CA GLU A 168 13.02 5.72 3.94
C GLU A 168 12.14 4.83 4.83
N ARG A 169 11.22 4.08 4.23
CA ARG A 169 10.52 2.97 4.88
C ARG A 169 11.46 1.84 5.29
N THR A 170 12.59 1.64 4.61
CA THR A 170 13.64 0.71 5.07
C THR A 170 14.44 1.26 6.26
N VAL A 171 14.56 2.59 6.41
CA VAL A 171 15.27 3.23 7.54
C VAL A 171 14.42 3.24 8.82
N TRP A 172 13.10 3.27 8.68
CA TRP A 172 12.15 3.06 9.77
C TRP A 172 11.28 1.85 9.48
N VAL A 173 11.59 0.78 10.21
CA VAL A 173 11.00 -0.57 10.27
C VAL A 173 11.74 -1.65 9.44
N ASP A 174 12.39 -2.57 10.16
CA ASP A 174 12.39 -3.98 9.75
C ASP A 174 11.15 -4.63 10.37
N PRO A 175 10.14 -4.98 9.56
CA PRO A 175 9.33 -6.14 9.82
C PRO A 175 9.36 -6.98 8.54
N LYS A 176 10.10 -8.07 8.59
CA LYS A 176 9.87 -9.35 7.92
C LYS A 176 8.71 -9.34 6.88
N PRO A 177 8.95 -9.84 5.64
CA PRO A 177 7.89 -9.96 4.63
C PRO A 177 6.68 -10.71 5.19
N PRO A 178 5.44 -10.49 4.69
CA PRO A 178 4.29 -11.23 5.18
C PRO A 178 4.49 -12.72 4.93
N SER A 179 4.96 -13.40 5.98
CA SER A 179 4.61 -14.79 6.25
C SER A 179 3.09 -14.89 6.16
N PRO A 180 2.50 -16.01 5.70
CA PRO A 180 1.05 -16.22 5.75
C PRO A 180 0.55 -15.69 7.09
N ALA A 181 -0.31 -14.66 7.02
CA ALA A 181 -0.52 -13.66 8.07
C ALA A 181 -0.28 -14.24 9.46
N GLU A 182 0.73 -13.72 10.19
CA GLU A 182 0.95 -14.18 11.56
C GLU A 182 -0.41 -14.10 12.28
N PRO A 183 -0.88 -15.23 12.84
CA PRO A 183 -2.22 -15.28 13.40
C PRO A 183 -2.37 -14.16 14.42
N PRO A 184 -3.47 -13.39 14.40
CA PRO A 184 -3.57 -12.17 15.20
C PRO A 184 -3.34 -12.50 16.67
N THR A 185 -2.53 -11.69 17.34
CA THR A 185 -2.33 -11.80 18.78
C THR A 185 -3.68 -11.61 19.47
N VAL A 186 -4.02 -12.53 20.37
CA VAL A 186 -5.24 -12.50 21.16
C VAL A 186 -4.90 -12.39 22.63
N LEU A 187 -5.72 -11.64 23.38
CA LEU A 187 -5.64 -11.69 24.84
C LEU A 187 -6.28 -13.00 25.30
N VAL A 188 -5.59 -13.71 26.19
CA VAL A 188 -6.03 -14.99 26.74
C VAL A 188 -5.86 -14.94 28.26
N GLU A 189 -6.92 -15.22 28.99
CA GLU A 189 -6.85 -15.53 30.41
C GLU A 189 -6.45 -17.01 30.53
N ALA A 190 -5.19 -17.26 30.89
CA ALA A 190 -4.64 -18.60 31.01
C ALA A 190 -3.93 -18.79 32.36
N SER A 191 -3.97 -20.01 32.88
CA SER A 191 -3.13 -20.45 34.00
C SER A 191 -2.47 -21.78 33.70
N TRP A 192 -1.27 -22.00 34.21
CA TRP A 192 -0.59 -23.30 34.13
C TRP A 192 -0.90 -24.14 35.36
N ARG A 193 -1.47 -25.33 35.17
CA ARG A 193 -1.80 -26.25 36.28
C ARG A 193 -1.53 -27.69 35.87
N ASN A 194 -0.87 -28.47 36.73
CA ASN A 194 -0.63 -29.90 36.55
C ASN A 194 -0.01 -30.29 35.19
N GLY A 195 0.88 -29.45 34.66
CA GLY A 195 1.55 -29.72 33.39
C GLY A 195 0.74 -29.41 32.12
N ALA A 196 -0.38 -28.68 32.26
CA ALA A 196 -1.21 -28.26 31.13
C ALA A 196 -1.69 -26.81 31.29
N TRP A 197 -1.95 -26.14 30.17
CA TRP A 197 -2.62 -24.84 30.15
C TRP A 197 -4.09 -25.01 30.50
N ARG A 198 -4.64 -24.09 31.28
CA ARG A 198 -6.08 -23.93 31.50
C ARG A 198 -6.46 -22.55 30.97
N ILE A 199 -7.36 -22.52 30.00
CA ILE A 199 -7.85 -21.29 29.39
C ILE A 199 -9.23 -20.96 29.96
N GLU A 200 -9.39 -19.76 30.51
CA GLU A 200 -10.64 -19.29 31.11
C GLU A 200 -11.44 -18.43 30.12
N ALA A 201 -10.77 -17.56 29.36
CA ALA A 201 -11.38 -16.73 28.34
C ALA A 201 -10.40 -16.32 27.22
N VAL A 202 -10.95 -15.99 26.05
CA VAL A 202 -10.23 -15.45 24.90
C VAL A 202 -10.94 -14.20 24.40
N TRP A 203 -10.21 -13.13 24.09
CA TRP A 203 -10.77 -11.93 23.48
C TRP A 203 -10.73 -12.05 21.96
N LEU A 204 -11.90 -12.07 21.33
CA LEU A 204 -12.07 -12.16 19.89
C LEU A 204 -12.95 -11.02 19.40
N GLY A 205 -12.48 -10.22 18.43
CA GLY A 205 -13.25 -9.09 17.89
C GLY A 205 -13.67 -8.06 18.95
N GLY A 206 -12.83 -7.85 19.97
CA GLY A 206 -13.13 -6.94 21.09
C GLY A 206 -14.06 -7.51 22.16
N GLN A 207 -14.52 -8.76 22.03
CA GLN A 207 -15.41 -9.40 23.00
C GLN A 207 -14.68 -10.50 23.78
N ARG A 208 -14.83 -10.50 25.11
CA ARG A 208 -14.36 -11.59 25.98
C ARG A 208 -15.29 -12.80 25.82
N LYS A 209 -14.78 -13.89 25.28
CA LYS A 209 -15.50 -15.16 25.15
C LYS A 209 -15.05 -16.14 26.22
N GLN A 210 -15.98 -16.62 27.03
CA GLN A 210 -15.71 -17.62 28.07
C GLN A 210 -15.46 -18.99 27.44
N VAL A 211 -14.37 -19.64 27.88
CA VAL A 211 -14.04 -21.01 27.49
C VAL A 211 -14.76 -21.98 28.41
N VAL A 212 -15.51 -22.92 27.83
CA VAL A 212 -16.28 -23.95 28.56
C VAL A 212 -15.72 -25.35 28.33
N GLY A 213 -14.91 -25.54 27.28
CA GLY A 213 -14.28 -26.81 26.95
C GLY A 213 -12.90 -26.61 26.34
N MET A 214 -12.03 -27.60 26.51
CA MET A 214 -10.71 -27.60 25.89
C MET A 214 -10.45 -28.92 25.17
N GLY A 215 -9.82 -28.82 24.00
CA GLY A 215 -9.32 -29.95 23.24
C GLY A 215 -7.91 -30.37 23.64
N ARG A 216 -7.31 -31.22 22.80
CA ARG A 216 -5.94 -31.69 22.98
C ARG A 216 -4.94 -30.52 22.91
N GLN A 217 -3.96 -30.55 23.81
CA GLN A 217 -2.81 -29.66 23.80
C GLN A 217 -1.60 -30.40 23.24
N GLN A 218 -0.85 -29.77 22.35
CA GLN A 218 0.36 -30.32 21.77
C GLN A 218 1.47 -29.27 21.84
N ARG A 219 2.66 -29.67 22.26
CA ARG A 219 3.87 -28.85 22.17
C ARG A 219 4.66 -29.23 20.93
N THR A 220 5.05 -28.26 20.12
CA THR A 220 5.91 -28.47 18.96
C THR A 220 7.39 -28.60 19.39
N PRO A 221 8.28 -29.13 18.53
CA PRO A 221 9.72 -29.17 18.79
C PRO A 221 10.32 -27.79 19.06
N GLU A 222 9.75 -26.73 18.49
CA GLU A 222 10.15 -25.33 18.66
C GLU A 222 9.63 -24.72 19.97
N GLY A 223 8.98 -25.51 20.83
CA GLY A 223 8.53 -25.08 22.15
C GLY A 223 7.14 -24.45 22.20
N ILE A 224 6.50 -24.26 21.04
CA ILE A 224 5.18 -23.62 20.90
C ILE A 224 4.07 -24.59 21.31
N TRP A 225 3.05 -24.08 22.01
CA TRP A 225 1.85 -24.86 22.34
C TRP A 225 0.71 -24.59 21.36
N ILE A 226 0.07 -25.64 20.88
CA ILE A 226 -1.14 -25.58 20.06
C ILE A 226 -2.28 -26.26 20.82
N MET A 227 -3.43 -25.58 20.89
CA MET A 227 -4.60 -26.10 21.60
C MET A 227 -5.91 -25.60 20.98
N THR A 228 -6.98 -26.34 21.18
CA THR A 228 -8.34 -25.92 20.78
C THR A 228 -9.17 -25.59 22.00
N VAL A 229 -9.97 -24.53 21.94
CA VAL A 229 -10.95 -24.16 22.96
C VAL A 229 -12.36 -24.13 22.39
N GLU A 230 -13.34 -24.44 23.23
CA GLU A 230 -14.77 -24.34 22.93
C GLU A 230 -15.41 -23.24 23.78
N PHE A 231 -16.24 -22.41 23.16
CA PHE A 231 -16.94 -21.31 23.81
C PHE A 231 -18.38 -21.69 24.15
N GLY A 232 -18.97 -21.01 25.14
CA GLY A 232 -20.35 -21.26 25.57
C GLY A 232 -21.41 -21.03 24.50
N ASP A 233 -21.09 -20.26 23.44
CA ASP A 233 -21.96 -20.03 22.28
C ASP A 233 -21.93 -21.17 21.25
N GLY A 234 -21.10 -22.21 21.46
CA GLY A 234 -20.91 -23.33 20.54
C GLY A 234 -19.82 -23.09 19.48
N GLY A 235 -19.15 -21.92 19.49
CA GLY A 235 -17.98 -21.66 18.65
C GLY A 235 -16.70 -22.33 19.17
N ARG A 236 -15.67 -22.39 18.31
CA ARG A 236 -14.35 -22.97 18.64
C ARG A 236 -13.22 -22.10 18.12
N ALA A 237 -12.06 -22.18 18.77
CA ALA A 237 -10.83 -21.53 18.29
C ALA A 237 -9.61 -22.44 18.47
N GLU A 238 -8.68 -22.37 17.52
CA GLU A 238 -7.33 -22.95 17.61
C GLU A 238 -6.35 -21.84 18.00
N LEU A 239 -5.69 -22.02 19.13
CA LEU A 239 -4.76 -21.08 19.72
C LEU A 239 -3.33 -21.62 19.62
N GLU A 240 -2.40 -20.69 19.47
CA GLU A 240 -0.96 -20.90 19.57
C GLU A 240 -0.42 -20.09 20.75
N ALA A 241 0.42 -20.68 21.59
CA ALA A 241 1.08 -20.00 22.69
C ALA A 241 2.61 -20.16 22.57
N ASP A 242 3.29 -19.04 22.43
CA ASP A 242 4.73 -18.93 22.55
C ASP A 242 5.04 -18.46 23.98
N VAL A 243 5.48 -19.40 24.81
CA VAL A 243 5.70 -19.18 26.25
C VAL A 243 6.90 -18.27 26.49
N ASP A 244 7.94 -18.42 25.67
CA ASP A 244 9.18 -17.67 25.82
C ASP A 244 8.97 -16.20 25.37
N ALA A 245 8.14 -15.99 24.34
CA ALA A 245 7.76 -14.65 23.89
C ALA A 245 6.57 -14.05 24.66
N GLY A 246 5.91 -14.81 25.55
CA GLY A 246 4.72 -14.36 26.28
C GLY A 246 3.53 -14.02 25.39
N ALA A 247 3.43 -14.65 24.20
CA ALA A 247 2.47 -14.29 23.16
C ALA A 247 1.44 -15.41 22.88
N TRP A 248 0.18 -15.01 22.70
CA TRP A 248 -0.91 -15.90 22.29
C TRP A 248 -1.47 -15.46 20.94
N ARG A 249 -1.63 -16.38 20.01
CA ARG A 249 -2.09 -16.10 18.64
C ARG A 249 -3.29 -16.97 18.24
N LEU A 250 -4.21 -16.40 17.46
CA LEU A 250 -5.39 -17.11 16.95
C LEU A 250 -5.12 -17.73 15.58
N ARG A 251 -4.87 -19.04 15.53
CA ARG A 251 -4.63 -19.74 14.26
C ARG A 251 -5.88 -19.88 13.42
N ARG A 252 -7.00 -20.28 14.05
CA ARG A 252 -8.30 -20.47 13.38
C ARG A 252 -9.45 -20.17 14.35
N HIS A 253 -10.55 -19.66 13.82
CA HIS A 253 -11.79 -19.44 14.55
C HIS A 253 -12.97 -20.00 13.75
N TRP A 254 -13.74 -20.88 14.37
CA TRP A 254 -14.97 -21.45 13.83
C TRP A 254 -16.15 -20.91 14.66
N PRO A 255 -16.91 -19.93 14.14
CA PRO A 255 -18.08 -19.42 14.85
C PRO A 255 -19.15 -20.50 14.99
N ALA A 256 -20.04 -20.35 15.97
CA ALA A 256 -21.19 -21.21 16.14
C ALA A 256 -22.02 -21.26 14.85
N ARG A 257 -22.43 -22.47 14.41
CA ARG A 257 -23.31 -22.60 13.26
C ARG A 257 -24.65 -21.95 13.60
N ARG A 258 -24.97 -20.83 12.97
CA ARG A 258 -26.35 -20.35 12.92
C ARG A 258 -27.12 -21.34 12.04
N TYR A 259 -27.90 -22.22 12.65
CA TYR A 259 -28.93 -22.93 11.89
C TYR A 259 -29.93 -21.86 11.42
N ALA A 260 -29.99 -21.66 10.10
CA ALA A 260 -31.10 -20.99 9.45
C ALA A 260 -32.24 -21.98 9.24
#